data_AF-A0A936IJ14-F1
#
_entry.id   AF-A0A936IJ14-F1
#
_cell.length_a   1.000
_cell.length_b   1.000
_cell.length_c   1.000
_cell.angle_alpha   90.00
_cell.angle_beta   90.00
_cell.angle_gamma   90.00
#
_symmetry.space_group_name_H-M   'P 1'
#
loop_
_entity.id
_entity.type
_entity.pdbx_description
1 polymer ?
#
loop_
_entity_poly.entity_id
_entity_poly.type
_entity_poly.pdbx_seq_one_letter_code
_entity_poly.pdbx_strand_id
1 'polypeptide(L)'
;MDASASGTLTITDDDAGEDSFIADAGAASYSSYVLNADRTWTYTLDDTNATVQELSAGETMTDSFVAVSFDRSASKAVTITITQARTTCR
;
A
#
# COMPACT_ATOMS: atom_id res chain seq x y z
N MET A 1 11.56 -4.20 -13.46
CA MET A 1 11.32 -5.11 -12.32
C MET A 1 10.51 -4.27 -11.37
N ASP A 2 9.26 -4.64 -11.10
CA ASP A 2 8.36 -3.81 -10.31
C ASP A 2 8.85 -3.70 -8.86
N ALA A 3 8.77 -2.50 -8.29
CA ALA A 3 9.10 -2.27 -6.89
C ALA A 3 7.93 -2.72 -6.01
N SER A 4 8.24 -3.33 -4.86
CA SER A 4 7.22 -3.76 -3.91
C SER A 4 7.54 -3.32 -2.48
N ALA A 5 6.48 -3.10 -1.71
CA ALA A 5 6.51 -2.82 -0.29
C ALA A 5 5.53 -3.76 0.43
N SER A 6 5.81 -4.06 1.69
CA SER A 6 4.92 -4.89 2.51
C SER A 6 5.04 -4.50 3.98
N GLY A 7 4.05 -4.90 4.76
CA GLY A 7 4.06 -4.68 6.20
C GLY A 7 2.87 -5.33 6.89
N THR A 8 2.73 -5.00 8.17
CA THR A 8 1.62 -5.43 9.01
C THR A 8 0.93 -4.22 9.62
N LEU A 9 -0.39 -4.18 9.56
CA LEU A 9 -1.20 -3.19 10.26
C LEU A 9 -1.50 -3.67 11.68
N THR A 10 -1.64 -2.74 12.61
CA THR A 10 -2.09 -3.03 13.97
C THR A 10 -3.52 -2.53 14.12
N ILE A 11 -4.40 -3.41 14.61
CA ILE A 11 -5.77 -3.10 15.00
C ILE A 11 -6.00 -3.68 16.39
N THR A 12 -6.71 -2.93 17.21
CA THR A 12 -7.16 -3.34 18.54
C THR A 12 -8.66 -3.11 18.57
N ASP A 13 -9.40 -4.17 18.86
CA ASP A 13 -10.84 -4.14 19.02
C ASP A 13 -11.19 -4.65 20.42
N ASP A 14 -12.23 -4.08 21.03
CA ASP A 14 -12.72 -4.50 22.35
C ASP A 14 -13.47 -5.86 22.26
N ASP A 15 -14.03 -6.18 21.08
CA ASP A 15 -14.73 -7.42 20.82
C ASP A 15 -13.76 -8.56 20.44
N ALA A 16 -13.87 -9.68 21.16
CA ALA A 16 -12.96 -10.81 21.02
C ALA A 16 -13.07 -11.46 19.63
N GLY A 17 -11.97 -11.43 18.87
CA GLY A 17 -11.90 -11.99 17.52
C GLY A 17 -12.19 -11.01 16.40
N GLU A 18 -12.38 -9.72 16.72
CA GLU A 18 -12.58 -8.64 15.74
C GLU A 18 -11.31 -7.81 15.48
N ASP A 19 -10.16 -8.22 16.04
CA ASP A 19 -8.84 -7.62 15.81
C ASP A 19 -8.22 -7.99 14.43
N SER A 20 -9.05 -7.94 13.39
CA SER A 20 -8.69 -8.25 12.00
C SER A 20 -9.26 -7.24 10.99
N PHE A 21 -8.82 -7.33 9.75
CA PHE A 21 -9.31 -6.51 8.65
C PHE A 21 -10.18 -7.31 7.70
N ILE A 22 -11.06 -6.63 6.97
CA ILE A 22 -11.66 -7.19 5.76
C ILE A 22 -10.53 -7.40 4.75
N ALA A 23 -10.32 -8.65 4.33
CA ALA A 23 -9.38 -8.94 3.26
C ALA A 23 -9.85 -8.26 1.97
N ASP A 24 -8.95 -7.55 1.31
CA ASP A 24 -9.24 -6.76 0.11
C ASP A 24 -8.03 -6.72 -0.82
N ALA A 25 -8.28 -6.57 -2.11
CA ALA A 25 -7.24 -6.44 -3.10
C ALA A 25 -7.74 -5.61 -4.28
N GLY A 26 -6.88 -4.76 -4.82
CA GLY A 26 -7.27 -3.89 -5.91
C GLY A 26 -6.10 -3.11 -6.50
N ALA A 27 -6.43 -2.27 -7.47
CA ALA A 27 -5.53 -1.24 -7.96
C ALA A 27 -5.68 0.02 -7.10
N ALA A 28 -4.56 0.66 -6.79
CA ALA A 28 -4.53 2.05 -6.38
C ALA A 28 -4.11 2.92 -7.58
N SER A 29 -3.64 4.15 -7.35
CA SER A 29 -3.44 5.12 -8.43
C SER A 29 -2.32 4.73 -9.38
N TYR A 30 -1.26 4.14 -8.83
CA TYR A 30 -0.03 3.81 -9.57
C TYR A 30 0.42 2.37 -9.34
N SER A 31 -0.45 1.53 -8.76
CA SER A 31 -0.03 0.28 -8.15
C SER A 31 -1.18 -0.69 -7.97
N SER A 32 -0.85 -1.88 -7.49
CA SER A 32 -1.80 -2.83 -6.91
C SER A 32 -1.47 -3.11 -5.45
N TYR A 33 -2.49 -3.44 -4.66
CA TYR A 33 -2.34 -3.82 -3.27
C TYR A 33 -3.15 -5.08 -2.94
N VAL A 34 -2.70 -5.75 -1.89
CA VAL A 34 -3.42 -6.83 -1.20
C VAL A 34 -3.35 -6.54 0.29
N LEU A 35 -4.50 -6.57 0.96
CA LEU A 35 -4.64 -6.55 2.41
C LEU A 35 -5.27 -7.88 2.83
N ASN A 36 -4.60 -8.61 3.70
CA ASN A 36 -5.06 -9.87 4.23
C ASN A 36 -5.74 -9.67 5.60
N ALA A 37 -6.65 -10.57 5.96
CA ALA A 37 -7.31 -10.55 7.26
C ALA A 37 -6.34 -10.75 8.43
N ASP A 38 -5.17 -11.38 8.20
CA ASP A 38 -4.09 -11.55 9.19
C ASP A 38 -3.29 -10.25 9.47
N ARG A 39 -3.75 -9.13 8.91
CA ARG A 39 -3.19 -7.78 9.00
C ARG A 39 -1.94 -7.56 8.15
N THR A 40 -1.52 -8.54 7.35
CA THR A 40 -0.44 -8.35 6.39
C THR A 40 -0.96 -7.61 5.16
N TRP A 41 -0.12 -6.77 4.57
CA TRP A 41 -0.41 -6.12 3.30
C TRP A 41 0.82 -6.12 2.39
N THR A 42 0.55 -6.11 1.09
CA THR A 42 1.56 -5.97 0.04
C THR A 42 1.12 -4.88 -0.93
N TYR A 43 2.09 -4.14 -1.43
CA TYR A 43 1.94 -3.09 -2.43
C TYR A 43 2.94 -3.36 -3.55
N THR A 44 2.48 -3.32 -4.79
CA THR A 44 3.31 -3.51 -5.99
C THR A 44 3.12 -2.31 -6.89
N LEU A 45 4.17 -1.52 -7.04
CA LEU A 45 4.21 -0.37 -7.94
C LEU A 45 4.16 -0.85 -9.38
N ASP A 46 3.33 -0.22 -10.21
CA ASP A 46 3.39 -0.40 -11.65
C ASP A 46 4.50 0.52 -12.21
N ASP A 47 5.69 -0.03 -12.39
CA ASP A 47 6.83 0.72 -12.95
C ASP A 47 6.62 1.02 -14.44
N THR A 48 5.58 0.48 -15.10
CA THR A 48 5.23 0.85 -16.47
C THR A 48 4.33 2.09 -16.55
N ASN A 49 3.84 2.57 -15.40
CA ASN A 49 2.99 3.75 -15.34
C ASN A 49 3.78 5.01 -15.78
N ALA A 50 3.29 5.69 -16.82
CA ALA A 50 3.98 6.85 -17.39
C ALA A 50 4.24 7.97 -16.37
N THR A 51 3.31 8.21 -15.44
CA THR A 51 3.48 9.23 -14.39
C THR A 51 4.58 8.84 -13.41
N VAL A 52 4.74 7.54 -13.11
CA VAL A 52 5.85 7.03 -12.29
C VAL A 52 7.19 7.19 -13.00
N GLN A 53 7.21 6.97 -14.32
CA GLN A 53 8.39 7.15 -15.18
C GLN A 53 8.78 8.61 -15.41
N GLU A 54 7.82 9.54 -15.33
CA GLU A 54 8.06 10.97 -15.48
C GLU A 54 8.69 11.63 -14.25
N LEU A 55 8.64 10.99 -13.08
CA LEU A 55 9.25 11.53 -11.87
C LEU A 55 10.76 11.73 -12.05
N SER A 56 11.22 12.93 -11.71
CA SER A 56 12.64 13.20 -11.69
C SER A 56 13.33 12.44 -10.56
N ALA A 57 14.61 12.13 -10.74
CA ALA A 57 15.32 11.36 -9.74
C ALA A 57 15.46 12.13 -8.41
N GLY A 58 15.03 11.49 -7.31
CA GLY A 58 14.88 12.10 -5.98
C GLY A 58 13.54 12.80 -5.75
N GLU A 59 12.67 12.86 -6.75
CA GLU A 59 11.28 13.30 -6.59
C GLU A 59 10.44 12.19 -5.95
N THR A 60 9.38 12.60 -5.27
CA THR A 60 8.48 11.72 -4.56
C THR A 60 7.03 11.94 -4.97
N MET A 61 6.27 10.86 -5.06
CA MET A 61 4.81 10.91 -5.14
C MET A 61 4.19 10.03 -4.06
N THR A 62 2.88 10.17 -3.84
CA THR A 62 2.16 9.34 -2.88
C THR A 62 1.03 8.58 -3.53
N ASP A 63 0.83 7.35 -3.07
CA ASP A 63 -0.31 6.51 -3.38
C ASP A 63 -0.95 6.01 -2.08
N SER A 64 -2.20 5.55 -2.13
CA SER A 64 -2.87 5.07 -0.93
C SER A 64 -3.98 4.08 -1.22
N PHE A 65 -4.22 3.19 -0.26
CA PHE A 65 -5.41 2.35 -0.20
C PHE A 65 -6.05 2.41 1.20
N VAL A 66 -7.30 1.98 1.33
CA VAL A 66 -8.04 2.04 2.60
C VAL A 66 -8.12 0.65 3.21
N ALA A 67 -7.72 0.52 4.47
CA ALA A 67 -7.95 -0.66 5.29
C ALA A 67 -9.24 -0.46 6.11
N VAL A 68 -10.09 -1.48 6.15
CA VAL A 68 -11.37 -1.45 6.88
C VAL A 68 -11.37 -2.58 7.92
N SER A 69 -11.75 -2.26 9.16
CA SER A 69 -11.91 -3.26 10.22
C SER A 69 -12.94 -4.32 9.83
N PHE A 70 -12.82 -5.52 10.39
CA PHE A 70 -13.71 -6.64 10.08
C PHE A 70 -15.20 -6.32 10.29
N ASP A 71 -15.52 -5.63 11.38
CA ASP A 71 -16.86 -5.19 11.78
C ASP A 71 -17.33 -3.89 11.10
N ARG A 72 -16.44 -3.26 10.33
CA ARG A 72 -16.64 -1.97 9.63
C ARG A 72 -16.86 -0.76 10.55
N SER A 73 -16.54 -0.86 11.85
CA SER A 73 -16.58 0.29 12.75
C SER A 73 -15.48 1.31 12.47
N ALA A 74 -14.35 0.87 11.92
CA ALA A 74 -13.18 1.70 11.65
C ALA A 74 -12.63 1.51 10.24
N SER A 75 -12.03 2.58 9.71
CA SER A 75 -11.25 2.52 8.48
C SER A 75 -10.08 3.51 8.54
N LYS A 76 -8.99 3.19 7.85
CA LYS A 76 -7.80 4.04 7.81
C LYS A 76 -7.07 3.91 6.48
N ALA A 77 -6.59 5.03 5.97
CA ALA A 77 -5.75 5.04 4.78
C ALA A 77 -4.33 4.58 5.12
N VAL A 78 -3.78 3.70 4.29
CA VAL A 78 -2.37 3.36 4.23
C VAL A 78 -1.76 4.22 3.12
N THR A 79 -0.81 5.09 3.48
CA THR A 79 -0.13 5.98 2.54
C THR A 79 1.26 5.45 2.22
N ILE A 80 1.56 5.33 0.93
CA ILE A 80 2.83 4.87 0.40
C ILE A 80 3.51 6.07 -0.26
N THR A 81 4.78 6.33 0.10
CA THR A 81 5.62 7.33 -0.57
C THR A 81 6.55 6.62 -1.54
N ILE A 82 6.40 6.91 -2.83
CA ILE A 82 7.25 6.42 -3.90
C ILE A 82 8.34 7.44 -4.13
N THR A 83 9.60 7.01 -4.16
CA THR A 83 10.75 7.88 -4.46
C THR A 83 11.48 7.34 -5.66
N GLN A 84 11.66 8.14 -6.71
CA GLN A 84 12.47 7.71 -7.84
C GLN A 84 13.95 7.67 -7.46
N ALA A 85 14.54 6.48 -7.54
CA ALA A 85 15.96 6.32 -7.31
C ALA A 85 16.75 6.93 -8.46
N ARG A 86 17.85 7.64 -8.15
CA ARG A 86 18.84 8.00 -9.15
C ARG A 86 19.47 6.73 -9.67
N THR A 87 19.08 6.26 -10.84
CA THR A 87 19.83 5.21 -11.54
C THR A 87 21.14 5.82 -12.05
N THR A 88 22.16 5.83 -11.19
CA THR A 88 23.55 6.09 -11.60
C THR A 88 24.29 4.77 -11.52
N CYS A 89 24.20 3.95 -12.57
CA CYS A 89 25.17 2.89 -12.77
C CYS A 89 26.16 3.37 -13.83
N ARG A 90 27.42 3.52 -13.43
CA ARG A 90 28.56 3.65 -14.35
C ARG A 90 29.07 2.26 -14.71
#